data_AF-Q86NG3-F1
#
_entry.id   AF-Q86NG3-F1
#
_cell.length_a   1.000
_cell.length_b   1.000
_cell.length_c   1.000
_cell.angle_alpha   90.00
_cell.angle_beta   90.00
_cell.angle_gamma   90.00
#
_symmetry.space_group_name_H-M   'P 1'
#
loop_
_entity.id
_entity.type
_entity.pdbx_description
1 polymer ?
#
loop_
_entity_poly.entity_id
_entity_poly.type
_entity_poly.pdbx_seq_one_letter_code
_entity_poly.pdbx_strand_id
1 'polypeptide(L)'
;MQFIFFGTLFSGLLLVCAVTNDIEDASGETPGIVSQITEEQPHQRQKLYNWDYKDLGTIAFEDIPFPTLQPSQTIDQSENCPEGWIRYSDSCYWVETELLGFAKAERKCSEKQSTLFVANSIDEWEAIRGHSKDSFSSWIGLVRFSHYERSEQLPRWQTEGAVNPSKINWLIKPYSPLVNGWSQLANCAASYKSPASLETASYTYFYPCTYLFYSICERNSTIANSLH
;
A
#
# COMPACT_ATOMS: atom_id res chain seq x y z
N MET A 1 7.30 -23.41 -43.59
CA MET A 1 8.70 -23.52 -43.10
C MET A 1 8.65 -23.41 -41.57
N GLN A 2 9.25 -24.26 -40.73
CA GLN A 2 10.55 -24.98 -40.78
C GLN A 2 11.70 -24.09 -40.27
N PHE A 3 12.42 -24.39 -39.16
CA PHE A 3 12.23 -25.46 -38.15
C PHE A 3 13.08 -25.21 -36.86
N ILE A 4 12.69 -25.89 -35.75
CA ILE A 4 13.55 -26.54 -34.72
C ILE A 4 14.28 -25.70 -33.62
N PHE A 5 14.28 -26.30 -32.41
CA PHE A 5 14.99 -25.94 -31.17
C PHE A 5 16.40 -26.55 -31.09
N PHE A 6 17.30 -25.96 -30.29
CA PHE A 6 18.24 -26.62 -29.35
C PHE A 6 18.76 -25.52 -28.38
N GLY A 7 19.30 -25.78 -27.18
CA GLY A 7 19.52 -27.00 -26.39
C GLY A 7 20.31 -26.64 -25.11
N THR A 8 20.04 -27.27 -23.97
CA THR A 8 20.66 -26.91 -22.67
C THR A 8 22.01 -27.60 -22.41
N LEU A 9 22.82 -27.05 -21.49
CA LEU A 9 23.78 -27.82 -20.68
C LEU A 9 24.20 -27.04 -19.42
N PHE A 10 24.73 -27.74 -18.41
CA PHE A 10 24.88 -27.25 -17.03
C PHE A 10 26.16 -27.82 -16.38
N SER A 11 27.03 -26.96 -15.83
CA SER A 11 28.14 -27.27 -14.88
C SER A 11 28.82 -25.94 -14.48
N GLY A 12 29.39 -25.75 -13.29
CA GLY A 12 29.44 -26.62 -12.12
C GLY A 12 30.86 -26.78 -11.57
N LEU A 13 31.23 -25.99 -10.55
CA LEU A 13 32.42 -26.27 -9.72
C LEU A 13 32.30 -25.61 -8.33
N LEU A 14 32.61 -26.38 -7.29
CA LEU A 14 32.89 -25.91 -5.92
C LEU A 14 34.38 -26.16 -5.66
N LEU A 15 35.02 -25.30 -4.86
CA LEU A 15 36.40 -25.52 -4.41
C LEU A 15 36.50 -25.25 -2.91
N VAL A 16 37.08 -26.20 -2.18
CA VAL A 16 37.37 -26.13 -0.74
C VAL A 16 38.79 -26.66 -0.54
N CYS A 17 39.58 -25.99 0.29
CA CYS A 17 40.91 -26.44 0.72
C CYS A 17 41.03 -26.29 2.25
N ALA A 18 41.74 -27.22 2.91
CA ALA A 18 41.92 -27.25 4.36
C ALA A 18 43.30 -27.81 4.75
N VAL A 19 43.91 -27.27 5.81
CA VAL A 19 45.25 -27.63 6.37
C VAL A 19 45.20 -27.27 7.89
N THR A 20 44.75 -28.16 8.79
CA THR A 20 45.51 -29.14 9.64
C THR A 20 46.23 -28.59 10.89
N ASN A 21 45.93 -29.21 12.06
CA ASN A 21 46.71 -29.29 13.32
C ASN A 21 46.86 -27.98 14.16
N ASP A 22 47.15 -27.96 15.47
CA ASP A 22 47.49 -28.96 16.54
C ASP A 22 46.72 -28.62 17.86
N ILE A 23 46.48 -29.47 18.88
CA ILE A 23 47.35 -30.08 19.95
C ILE A 23 48.10 -29.01 20.80
N GLU A 24 48.10 -28.95 22.15
CA GLU A 24 47.48 -29.63 23.34
C GLU A 24 47.72 -28.72 24.58
N ASP A 25 47.12 -28.78 25.79
CA ASP A 25 45.94 -29.45 26.41
C ASP A 25 45.55 -28.74 27.76
N ALA A 26 44.45 -29.17 28.39
CA ALA A 26 44.09 -29.15 29.83
C ALA A 26 43.76 -27.85 30.63
N SER A 27 42.51 -27.84 31.13
CA SER A 27 42.00 -27.21 32.39
C SER A 27 41.72 -25.69 32.46
N GLY A 28 40.53 -25.31 32.96
CA GLY A 28 40.15 -23.93 33.30
C GLY A 28 38.66 -23.59 33.11
N GLU A 29 37.90 -23.55 34.20
CA GLU A 29 36.60 -22.88 34.46
C GLU A 29 35.64 -22.47 33.31
N THR A 30 34.43 -23.05 33.32
CA THR A 30 33.22 -22.46 32.69
C THR A 30 32.65 -21.29 33.51
N PRO A 31 32.13 -20.25 32.84
CA PRO A 31 30.67 -20.06 32.90
C PRO A 31 30.04 -19.83 31.51
N GLY A 32 28.92 -20.50 31.23
CA GLY A 32 28.23 -20.41 29.93
C GLY A 32 27.30 -19.21 29.79
N ILE A 33 27.34 -18.55 28.63
CA ILE A 33 26.43 -17.44 28.23
C ILE A 33 26.05 -17.63 26.74
N VAL A 34 24.96 -16.98 26.32
CA VAL A 34 24.45 -16.88 24.93
C VAL A 34 23.76 -18.16 24.41
N SER A 35 22.48 -18.31 24.79
CA SER A 35 21.50 -18.91 23.88
C SER A 35 21.29 -17.98 22.68
N GLN A 36 21.09 -18.54 21.49
CA GLN A 36 20.92 -17.77 20.26
C GLN A 36 19.60 -16.99 20.27
N ILE A 37 19.68 -15.66 20.28
CA ILE A 37 18.57 -14.78 19.90
C ILE A 37 18.76 -14.48 18.42
N THR A 38 17.82 -14.91 17.57
CA THR A 38 17.81 -14.57 16.15
C THR A 38 17.48 -13.10 15.99
N GLU A 39 18.26 -12.35 15.20
CA GLU A 39 18.01 -10.93 14.96
C GLU A 39 16.68 -10.73 14.20
N GLU A 40 15.69 -10.18 14.90
CA GLU A 40 14.43 -9.75 14.31
C GLU A 40 14.67 -8.46 13.51
N GLN A 41 14.41 -8.49 12.20
CA GLN A 41 14.76 -7.36 11.33
C GLN A 41 13.96 -6.09 11.72
N PRO A 42 14.63 -4.94 11.94
CA PRO A 42 13.96 -3.72 12.38
C PRO A 42 12.98 -3.21 11.32
N HIS A 43 11.77 -2.84 11.75
CA HIS A 43 10.68 -2.41 10.87
C HIS A 43 11.13 -1.30 9.89
N GLN A 44 11.18 -1.64 8.59
CA GLN A 44 11.58 -0.69 7.57
C GLN A 44 10.46 0.36 7.37
N ARG A 45 10.69 1.57 7.91
CA ARG A 45 9.74 2.68 7.85
C ARG A 45 9.27 2.94 6.42
N GLN A 46 7.99 2.70 6.15
CA GLN A 46 7.39 2.99 4.86
C GLN A 46 7.48 4.49 4.55
N LYS A 47 7.93 4.83 3.34
CA LYS A 47 8.00 6.20 2.88
C LYS A 47 6.65 6.62 2.30
N LEU A 48 6.10 7.71 2.84
CA LEU A 48 4.91 8.37 2.33
C LEU A 48 5.24 9.30 1.17
N TYR A 49 4.49 9.19 0.08
CA TYR A 49 4.45 10.17 -1.00
C TYR A 49 3.32 11.16 -0.73
N ASN A 50 3.68 12.37 -0.28
CA ASN A 50 2.76 13.51 -0.35
C ASN A 50 2.57 13.88 -1.83
N TRP A 51 1.34 13.83 -2.32
CA TRP A 51 1.03 14.15 -3.72
C TRP A 51 0.69 15.64 -3.81
N ASP A 52 1.43 16.42 -4.60
CA ASP A 52 1.02 17.79 -4.87
C ASP A 52 -0.27 17.73 -5.69
N TYR A 53 -1.27 18.54 -5.32
CA TYR A 53 -2.51 18.67 -6.08
C TYR A 53 -2.26 18.98 -7.57
N LYS A 54 -1.14 19.63 -7.89
CA LYS A 54 -0.69 19.91 -9.26
C LYS A 54 -0.35 18.63 -10.05
N ASP A 55 0.18 17.60 -9.41
CA ASP A 55 0.56 16.33 -10.05
C ASP A 55 -0.65 15.59 -10.62
N LEU A 56 -1.81 15.76 -9.97
CA LEU A 56 -3.08 15.16 -10.34
C LEU A 56 -3.75 15.86 -11.55
N GLY A 57 -3.19 16.96 -12.05
CA GLY A 57 -3.46 17.48 -13.40
C GLY A 57 -4.88 17.99 -13.67
N THR A 58 -5.67 18.27 -12.63
CA THR A 58 -7.04 18.80 -12.75
C THR A 58 -7.25 19.98 -11.81
N ILE A 59 -8.21 20.87 -12.11
CA ILE A 59 -8.58 22.02 -11.27
C ILE A 59 -9.38 21.63 -10.00
N ALA A 60 -9.40 20.35 -9.62
CA ALA A 60 -10.24 19.78 -8.56
C ALA A 60 -9.88 20.23 -7.12
N PHE A 61 -8.92 21.12 -6.98
CA PHE A 61 -8.22 21.43 -5.73
C PHE A 61 -8.21 22.93 -5.39
N GLU A 62 -8.69 23.79 -6.28
CA GLU A 62 -8.58 25.26 -6.15
C GLU A 62 -9.35 25.81 -4.93
N ASP A 63 -10.44 25.15 -4.53
CA ASP A 63 -11.30 25.52 -3.40
C ASP A 63 -10.94 24.82 -2.06
N ILE A 64 -9.73 24.29 -1.91
CA ILE A 64 -9.32 23.55 -0.70
C ILE A 64 -8.36 24.41 0.13
N PRO A 65 -8.81 24.98 1.28
CA PRO A 65 -7.92 25.67 2.20
C PRO A 65 -6.81 24.74 2.69
N PHE A 66 -5.57 25.25 2.68
CA PHE A 66 -4.45 24.57 3.33
C PHE A 66 -4.78 24.30 4.81
N PRO A 67 -4.47 23.11 5.34
CA PRO A 67 -4.70 22.83 6.74
C PRO A 67 -3.82 23.75 7.59
N THR A 68 -4.44 24.56 8.44
CA THR A 68 -3.75 25.13 9.61
C THR A 68 -3.22 23.97 10.44
N LEU A 69 -1.91 23.93 10.73
CA LEU A 69 -1.34 22.89 11.58
C LEU A 69 -2.10 22.85 12.91
N GLN A 70 -2.86 21.78 13.13
CA GLN A 70 -3.34 21.47 14.47
C GLN A 70 -2.13 21.00 15.29
N PRO A 71 -2.03 21.38 16.57
CA PRO A 71 -0.95 20.88 17.42
C PRO A 71 -1.02 19.36 17.46
N SER A 72 0.12 18.70 17.30
CA SER A 72 0.22 17.25 17.27
C SER A 72 -0.37 16.66 18.54
N GLN A 73 -1.52 16.00 18.39
CA GLN A 73 -2.05 15.14 19.44
C GLN A 73 -1.05 14.00 19.63
N THR A 74 -0.66 13.74 20.88
CA THR A 74 0.12 12.55 21.21
C THR A 74 -0.65 11.34 20.73
N ILE A 75 -0.16 10.69 19.68
CA ILE A 75 -0.81 9.52 19.08
C ILE A 75 -0.87 8.47 20.17
N ASP A 76 -2.07 8.18 20.64
CA ASP A 76 -2.30 7.09 21.58
C ASP A 76 -1.96 5.78 20.86
N GLN A 77 -0.79 5.25 21.21
CA GLN A 77 -0.30 3.92 20.84
C GLN A 77 -0.89 2.84 21.76
N SER A 78 -2.09 3.08 22.31
CA SER A 78 -2.95 2.03 22.83
C SER A 78 -2.96 0.84 21.88
N GLU A 79 -2.87 -0.37 22.42
CA GLU A 79 -2.86 -1.60 21.61
C GLU A 79 -4.11 -1.76 20.73
N ASN A 80 -5.18 -1.00 20.98
CA ASN A 80 -6.44 -1.00 20.24
C ASN A 80 -6.57 0.17 19.24
N CYS A 81 -7.48 0.03 18.28
CA CYS A 81 -7.89 1.13 17.41
C CYS A 81 -8.92 2.05 18.11
N PRO A 82 -9.02 3.34 17.73
CA PRO A 82 -10.03 4.24 18.29
C PRO A 82 -11.46 3.79 17.95
N GLU A 83 -12.46 4.30 18.67
CA GLU A 83 -13.86 3.91 18.48
C GLU A 83 -14.32 4.11 17.01
N GLY A 84 -14.98 3.10 16.46
CA GLY A 84 -15.46 3.07 15.07
C GLY A 84 -14.40 2.75 14.01
N TRP A 85 -13.12 2.66 14.37
CA TRP A 85 -12.07 2.20 13.45
C TRP A 85 -12.03 0.67 13.38
N ILE A 86 -11.87 0.15 12.17
CA ILE A 86 -11.64 -1.26 11.89
C ILE A 86 -10.17 -1.58 12.21
N ARG A 87 -9.89 -2.68 12.92
CA ARG A 87 -8.54 -3.20 13.07
C ARG A 87 -8.25 -4.25 12.00
N TYR A 88 -7.07 -4.17 11.37
CA TYR A 88 -6.46 -5.31 10.67
C TYR A 88 -4.95 -5.33 10.93
N SER A 89 -4.41 -6.46 11.40
CA SER A 89 -3.07 -6.57 12.00
C SER A 89 -2.80 -5.44 13.00
N ASP A 90 -1.84 -4.55 12.71
CA ASP A 90 -1.34 -3.48 13.57
C ASP A 90 -1.71 -2.09 13.04
N SER A 91 -2.63 -2.06 12.08
CA SER A 91 -3.18 -0.87 11.42
C SER A 91 -4.65 -0.70 11.74
N CYS A 92 -5.08 0.56 11.76
CA CYS A 92 -6.47 0.97 11.98
C CYS A 92 -7.03 1.63 10.72
N TYR A 93 -8.25 1.29 10.31
CA TYR A 93 -8.85 1.77 9.07
C TYR A 93 -10.20 2.44 9.34
N TRP A 94 -10.51 3.49 8.60
CA TRP A 94 -11.75 4.27 8.74
C TRP A 94 -12.43 4.45 7.38
N VAL A 95 -13.71 4.08 7.29
CA VAL A 95 -14.52 4.30 6.09
C VAL A 95 -15.29 5.61 6.27
N GLU A 96 -14.98 6.61 5.45
CA GLU A 96 -15.68 7.89 5.47
C GLU A 96 -17.16 7.74 5.11
N THR A 97 -18.00 8.55 5.76
CA THR A 97 -19.47 8.55 5.58
C THR A 97 -19.96 9.73 4.72
N GLU A 98 -19.06 10.60 4.27
CA GLU A 98 -19.33 11.69 3.32
C GLU A 98 -18.86 11.30 1.91
N LEU A 99 -19.58 11.76 0.88
CA LEU A 99 -19.16 11.61 -0.52
C LEU A 99 -18.27 12.80 -0.91
N LEU A 100 -17.04 12.52 -1.32
CA LEU A 100 -15.93 13.47 -1.44
C LEU A 100 -15.20 13.30 -2.78
N GLY A 101 -14.68 14.41 -3.31
CA GLY A 101 -13.61 14.37 -4.31
C GLY A 101 -12.29 13.93 -3.66
N PHE A 102 -11.41 13.32 -4.44
CA PHE A 102 -10.19 12.64 -3.96
C PHE A 102 -9.37 13.48 -2.97
N ALA A 103 -9.12 14.74 -3.33
CA ALA A 103 -8.37 15.71 -2.54
C ALA A 103 -8.96 15.98 -1.14
N LYS A 104 -10.29 16.07 -1.05
CA LYS A 104 -11.00 16.34 0.21
C LYS A 104 -11.10 15.06 1.04
N ALA A 105 -11.14 13.88 0.40
CA ALA A 105 -11.01 12.59 1.08
C ALA A 105 -9.62 12.41 1.69
N GLU A 106 -8.56 12.67 0.92
CA GLU A 106 -7.17 12.65 1.39
C GLU A 106 -6.95 13.61 2.58
N ARG A 107 -7.42 14.86 2.45
CA ARG A 107 -7.36 15.82 3.57
C ARG A 107 -8.13 15.33 4.80
N LYS A 108 -9.31 14.71 4.62
CA LYS A 108 -10.07 14.09 5.72
C LYS A 108 -9.37 12.91 6.40
N CYS A 109 -8.51 12.19 5.70
CA CYS A 109 -7.65 11.19 6.32
C CYS A 109 -6.50 11.88 7.08
N SER A 110 -5.88 12.91 6.50
CA SER A 110 -4.81 13.68 7.16
C SER A 110 -5.30 14.36 8.45
N GLU A 111 -6.52 14.92 8.45
CA GLU A 111 -7.25 15.44 9.62
C GLU A 111 -7.44 14.38 10.74
N LYS A 112 -7.25 13.09 10.44
CA LYS A 112 -7.32 11.93 11.37
C LYS A 112 -5.96 11.28 11.63
N GLN A 113 -4.85 11.96 11.31
CA GLN A 113 -3.48 11.42 11.42
C GLN A 113 -3.30 10.12 10.61
N SER A 114 -3.94 10.05 9.43
CA SER A 114 -4.01 8.87 8.57
C SER A 114 -3.83 9.24 7.09
N THR A 115 -3.56 8.27 6.23
CA THR A 115 -3.48 8.45 4.76
C THR A 115 -4.71 7.85 4.09
N LEU A 116 -4.86 7.99 2.78
CA LEU A 116 -5.77 7.09 2.05
C LEU A 116 -5.22 5.66 2.09
N PHE A 117 -6.10 4.66 2.09
CA PHE A 117 -5.74 3.26 2.23
C PHE A 117 -4.79 2.78 1.13
N VAL A 118 -3.66 2.21 1.53
CA VAL A 118 -2.69 1.54 0.66
C VAL A 118 -2.64 0.07 1.01
N ALA A 119 -2.96 -0.80 0.04
CA ALA A 119 -2.86 -2.23 0.27
C ALA A 119 -1.40 -2.68 0.35
N ASN A 120 -0.97 -3.11 1.52
CA ASN A 120 0.33 -3.74 1.77
C ASN A 120 0.29 -5.24 1.38
N SER A 121 -0.89 -5.89 1.47
CA SER A 121 -1.13 -7.26 1.01
C SER A 121 -2.47 -7.44 0.25
N ILE A 122 -2.66 -8.60 -0.40
CA ILE A 122 -3.95 -8.96 -1.04
C ILE A 122 -5.01 -9.30 0.02
N ASP A 123 -4.62 -9.95 1.11
CA ASP A 123 -5.56 -10.38 2.16
C ASP A 123 -6.12 -9.16 2.93
N GLU A 124 -5.26 -8.18 3.21
CA GLU A 124 -5.65 -6.86 3.71
C GLU A 124 -6.55 -6.12 2.72
N TRP A 125 -6.19 -6.11 1.43
CA TRP A 125 -7.00 -5.49 0.39
C TRP A 125 -8.42 -6.05 0.33
N GLU A 126 -8.59 -7.38 0.35
CA GLU A 126 -9.90 -8.02 0.32
C GLU A 126 -10.65 -7.89 1.67
N ALA A 127 -9.97 -7.90 2.82
CA ALA A 127 -10.58 -7.65 4.12
C ALA A 127 -11.10 -6.21 4.25
N ILE A 128 -10.26 -5.21 3.98
CA ILE A 128 -10.57 -3.79 4.20
C ILE A 128 -11.61 -3.28 3.20
N ARG A 129 -11.57 -3.70 1.92
CA ARG A 129 -12.66 -3.39 0.96
C ARG A 129 -14.00 -4.01 1.37
N GLY A 130 -13.99 -5.12 2.12
CA GLY A 130 -15.19 -5.77 2.66
C GLY A 130 -15.99 -4.86 3.59
N HIS A 131 -15.35 -3.87 4.21
CA HIS A 131 -15.99 -2.88 5.08
C HIS A 131 -16.51 -1.63 4.33
N SER A 132 -16.22 -1.44 3.04
CA SER A 132 -16.86 -0.39 2.24
C SER A 132 -18.38 -0.57 2.17
N LYS A 133 -19.08 0.50 1.79
CA LYS A 133 -20.54 0.49 1.65
C LYS A 133 -20.98 -0.21 0.35
N ASP A 134 -21.84 -1.21 0.46
CA ASP A 134 -22.43 -1.96 -0.66
C ASP A 134 -23.04 -1.04 -1.74
N SER A 135 -22.77 -1.34 -3.00
CA SER A 135 -23.19 -0.59 -4.20
C SER A 135 -22.56 0.78 -4.39
N PHE A 136 -21.49 1.13 -3.65
CA PHE A 136 -20.77 2.39 -3.81
C PHE A 136 -19.27 2.17 -4.06
N SER A 137 -18.63 3.22 -4.57
CA SER A 137 -17.17 3.31 -4.69
C SER A 137 -16.56 4.00 -3.47
N SER A 138 -15.33 3.60 -3.13
CA SER A 138 -14.46 4.26 -2.15
C SER A 138 -13.12 4.62 -2.80
N TRP A 139 -12.65 5.85 -2.62
CA TRP A 139 -11.28 6.25 -2.93
C TRP A 139 -10.28 5.50 -2.06
N ILE A 140 -9.13 5.21 -2.65
CA ILE A 140 -7.97 4.50 -2.09
C ILE A 140 -6.70 5.28 -2.47
N GLY A 141 -5.58 5.04 -1.79
CA GLY A 141 -4.31 5.72 -2.03
C GLY A 141 -3.59 5.25 -3.29
N LEU A 142 -4.26 5.20 -4.45
CA LEU A 142 -3.75 4.69 -5.72
C LEU A 142 -4.06 5.62 -6.90
N VAL A 143 -3.03 6.09 -7.60
CA VAL A 143 -3.12 7.06 -8.71
C VAL A 143 -2.21 6.68 -9.87
N ARG A 144 -2.58 7.01 -11.11
CA ARG A 144 -1.70 6.93 -12.30
C ARG A 144 -1.48 8.32 -12.92
N PHE A 145 -0.41 8.98 -12.49
CA PHE A 145 0.01 10.29 -12.98
C PHE A 145 0.31 10.30 -14.48
N SER A 146 -0.25 11.27 -15.20
CA SER A 146 -0.09 11.43 -16.65
C SER A 146 1.37 11.65 -17.08
N HIS A 147 2.16 12.32 -16.25
CA HIS A 147 3.57 12.62 -16.56
C HIS A 147 4.49 11.37 -16.48
N TYR A 148 4.08 10.31 -15.77
CA TYR A 148 4.80 9.03 -15.71
C TYR A 148 4.28 7.98 -16.72
N GLU A 149 3.31 8.30 -17.59
CA GLU A 149 2.75 7.35 -18.56
C GLU A 149 3.83 6.66 -19.41
N ARG A 150 4.89 7.42 -19.78
CA ARG A 150 5.99 6.96 -20.64
C ARG A 150 7.10 6.20 -19.90
N SER A 151 7.20 6.34 -18.58
CA SER A 151 8.19 5.64 -17.75
C SER A 151 7.63 4.38 -17.09
N GLU A 152 6.33 4.38 -16.76
CA GLU A 152 5.74 3.40 -15.85
C GLU A 152 4.44 2.80 -16.40
N GLN A 153 4.31 1.48 -16.32
CA GLN A 153 3.14 0.73 -16.80
C GLN A 153 2.03 0.57 -15.73
N LEU A 154 2.37 0.83 -14.45
CA LEU A 154 1.48 0.66 -13.31
C LEU A 154 1.08 2.03 -12.71
N PRO A 155 -0.02 2.13 -11.96
CA PRO A 155 -0.23 3.22 -11.01
C PRO A 155 0.78 3.16 -9.85
N ARG A 156 0.86 4.23 -9.07
CA ARG A 156 1.59 4.31 -7.81
C ARG A 156 0.63 4.28 -6.63
N TRP A 157 0.99 3.54 -5.59
CA TRP A 157 0.39 3.70 -4.27
C TRP A 157 0.97 4.93 -3.55
N GLN A 158 0.27 5.41 -2.52
CA GLN A 158 0.71 6.55 -1.72
C GLN A 158 1.93 6.23 -0.83
N THR A 159 2.21 4.95 -0.54
CA THR A 159 3.40 4.52 0.23
C THR A 159 4.24 3.49 -0.53
N GLU A 160 5.52 3.38 -0.13
CA GLU A 160 6.41 2.29 -0.56
C GLU A 160 6.10 0.97 0.18
N GLY A 161 6.46 -0.16 -0.42
CA GLY A 161 6.23 -1.52 0.12
C GLY A 161 4.87 -2.14 -0.24
N ALA A 162 3.96 -1.37 -0.82
CA ALA A 162 2.61 -1.78 -1.19
C ALA A 162 2.55 -2.90 -2.25
N VAL A 163 1.42 -3.62 -2.29
CA VAL A 163 1.14 -4.73 -3.20
C VAL A 163 1.25 -4.29 -4.66
N ASN A 164 1.74 -5.15 -5.56
CA ASN A 164 1.81 -4.83 -6.99
C ASN A 164 0.40 -4.46 -7.51
N PRO A 165 0.16 -3.22 -8.00
CA PRO A 165 -1.18 -2.78 -8.34
C PRO A 165 -1.88 -3.61 -9.42
N SER A 166 -1.17 -4.32 -10.29
CA SER A 166 -1.79 -5.21 -11.28
C SER A 166 -2.48 -6.45 -10.68
N LYS A 167 -2.28 -6.70 -9.38
CA LYS A 167 -2.80 -7.88 -8.66
C LYS A 167 -4.13 -7.65 -7.93
N ILE A 168 -4.51 -6.40 -7.64
CA ILE A 168 -5.82 -6.11 -7.05
C ILE A 168 -6.95 -6.38 -8.06
N ASN A 169 -8.18 -6.46 -7.55
CA ASN A 169 -9.35 -6.87 -8.33
C ASN A 169 -9.83 -5.78 -9.32
N TRP A 170 -9.17 -5.59 -10.46
CA TRP A 170 -9.60 -4.67 -11.53
C TRP A 170 -10.82 -5.17 -12.32
N LEU A 171 -11.64 -4.24 -12.83
CA LEU A 171 -12.85 -4.56 -13.62
C LEU A 171 -12.53 -5.36 -14.90
N ILE A 172 -11.53 -4.92 -15.67
CA ILE A 172 -11.09 -5.57 -16.90
C ILE A 172 -9.76 -6.27 -16.64
N LYS A 173 -9.75 -7.59 -16.87
CA LYS A 173 -8.61 -8.50 -16.65
C LYS A 173 -8.19 -9.15 -17.98
N PRO A 174 -6.89 -9.35 -18.26
CA PRO A 174 -5.73 -8.94 -17.45
C PRO A 174 -5.62 -7.41 -17.34
N TYR A 175 -4.93 -6.93 -16.31
CA TYR A 175 -4.82 -5.50 -16.03
C TYR A 175 -4.22 -4.73 -17.22
N SER A 176 -4.89 -3.65 -17.60
CA SER A 176 -4.37 -2.59 -18.46
C SER A 176 -5.05 -1.27 -18.08
N PRO A 177 -4.31 -0.13 -18.01
CA PRO A 177 -4.85 1.13 -17.50
C PRO A 177 -6.00 1.66 -18.35
N LEU A 178 -5.82 1.74 -19.67
CA LEU A 178 -6.77 2.38 -20.60
C LEU A 178 -8.16 1.73 -20.58
N VAL A 179 -8.22 0.39 -20.52
CA VAL A 179 -9.49 -0.36 -20.44
C VAL A 179 -10.11 -0.36 -19.05
N ASN A 180 -9.34 -0.01 -18.02
CA ASN A 180 -9.82 0.22 -16.66
C ASN A 180 -10.07 1.72 -16.37
N GLY A 181 -10.36 2.51 -17.41
CA GLY A 181 -10.84 3.90 -17.28
C GLY A 181 -9.75 4.96 -17.25
N TRP A 182 -8.46 4.58 -17.31
CA TRP A 182 -7.40 5.56 -17.18
C TRP A 182 -7.37 6.56 -18.34
N SER A 183 -7.29 7.84 -18.01
CA SER A 183 -7.00 8.92 -18.96
C SER A 183 -6.36 10.12 -18.25
N GLN A 184 -5.96 11.15 -19.00
CA GLN A 184 -5.46 12.40 -18.44
C GLN A 184 -6.48 13.13 -17.55
N LEU A 185 -7.78 12.82 -17.68
CA LEU A 185 -8.87 13.36 -16.84
C LEU A 185 -9.37 12.35 -15.78
N ALA A 186 -8.87 11.11 -15.80
CA ALA A 186 -9.31 10.02 -14.92
C ALA A 186 -8.10 9.19 -14.47
N ASN A 187 -7.44 9.67 -13.43
CA ASN A 187 -6.16 9.18 -12.92
C ASN A 187 -6.21 8.73 -11.45
N CYS A 188 -7.28 9.02 -10.70
CA CYS A 188 -7.53 8.50 -9.36
C CYS A 188 -8.26 7.14 -9.44
N ALA A 189 -7.81 6.13 -8.69
CA ALA A 189 -8.48 4.82 -8.63
C ALA A 189 -9.48 4.75 -7.48
N ALA A 190 -10.64 4.13 -7.73
CA ALA A 190 -11.64 3.83 -6.70
C ALA A 190 -12.02 2.35 -6.69
N SER A 191 -12.26 1.84 -5.49
CA SER A 191 -12.77 0.50 -5.20
C SER A 191 -14.30 0.51 -5.17
N TYR A 192 -14.97 -0.08 -6.16
CA TYR A 192 -16.40 -0.39 -6.11
C TYR A 192 -16.63 -1.68 -5.32
N LYS A 193 -17.55 -1.64 -4.35
CA LYS A 193 -18.04 -2.83 -3.64
C LYS A 193 -19.43 -3.20 -4.15
N SER A 194 -19.57 -4.39 -4.71
CA SER A 194 -20.87 -4.95 -5.09
C SER A 194 -21.71 -5.33 -3.86
N PRO A 195 -23.04 -5.51 -4.00
CA PRO A 195 -23.85 -6.15 -2.97
C PRO A 195 -23.32 -7.55 -2.62
N ALA A 196 -23.48 -7.99 -1.36
CA ALA A 196 -23.06 -9.34 -0.93
C ALA A 196 -23.60 -10.49 -1.80
N SER A 197 -24.77 -10.35 -2.43
CA SER A 197 -25.33 -11.35 -3.37
C SER A 197 -24.56 -11.49 -4.70
N LEU A 198 -23.62 -10.58 -4.96
CA LEU A 198 -22.79 -10.48 -6.16
C LEU A 198 -21.35 -10.09 -5.77
N GLU A 199 -20.83 -10.57 -4.64
CA GLU A 199 -19.53 -10.15 -4.09
C GLU A 199 -18.37 -10.25 -5.12
N THR A 200 -18.37 -11.28 -5.96
CA THR A 200 -17.39 -11.48 -7.06
C THR A 200 -17.44 -10.43 -8.17
N ALA A 201 -18.47 -9.58 -8.20
CA ALA A 201 -18.60 -8.42 -9.11
C ALA A 201 -18.04 -7.12 -8.52
N SER A 202 -17.38 -7.18 -7.36
CA SER A 202 -16.50 -6.13 -6.84
C SER A 202 -15.37 -5.80 -7.83
N TYR A 203 -14.96 -4.53 -7.94
CA TYR A 203 -13.84 -4.14 -8.81
C TYR A 203 -13.16 -2.81 -8.44
N THR A 204 -11.95 -2.60 -8.97
CA THR A 204 -11.24 -1.31 -9.03
C THR A 204 -11.28 -0.73 -10.45
N TYR A 205 -11.42 0.58 -10.56
CA TYR A 205 -11.45 1.32 -11.83
C TYR A 205 -10.93 2.76 -11.64
N PHE A 206 -10.42 3.40 -12.70
CA PHE A 206 -9.97 4.80 -12.66
C PHE A 206 -11.13 5.76 -12.96
N TYR A 207 -11.20 6.86 -12.22
CA TYR A 207 -12.23 7.89 -12.33
C TYR A 207 -11.61 9.30 -12.26
N PRO A 208 -12.32 10.34 -12.73
CA PRO A 208 -11.94 11.72 -12.46
C PRO A 208 -11.91 11.99 -10.96
N CYS A 209 -10.82 12.57 -10.46
CA CYS A 209 -10.62 12.86 -9.03
C CYS A 209 -11.69 13.81 -8.43
N THR A 210 -12.49 14.48 -9.28
CA THR A 210 -13.64 15.29 -8.91
C THR A 210 -14.90 14.49 -8.53
N TYR A 211 -14.96 13.19 -8.83
CA TYR A 211 -16.14 12.36 -8.53
C TYR A 211 -16.36 12.23 -7.02
N LEU A 212 -17.62 12.29 -6.59
CA LEU A 212 -17.99 12.22 -5.17
C LEU A 212 -18.20 10.76 -4.75
N PHE A 213 -17.18 10.18 -4.12
CA PHE A 213 -17.18 8.81 -3.59
C PHE A 213 -16.87 8.82 -2.08
N TYR A 214 -17.12 7.70 -1.41
CA TYR A 214 -16.58 7.50 -0.06
C TYR A 214 -15.06 7.38 -0.11
N SER A 215 -14.39 7.20 1.02
CA SER A 215 -12.95 6.90 1.05
C SER A 215 -12.61 5.97 2.20
N ILE A 216 -11.54 5.20 2.04
CA ILE A 216 -10.95 4.41 3.11
C ILE A 216 -9.67 5.12 3.55
N CYS A 217 -9.56 5.45 4.84
CA CYS A 217 -8.36 5.97 5.46
C CYS A 217 -7.61 4.87 6.22
N GLU A 218 -6.28 4.98 6.33
CA GLU A 218 -5.39 4.04 7.01
C GLU A 218 -4.48 4.77 8.01
N ARG A 219 -4.53 4.36 9.28
CA ARG A 219 -3.65 4.79 10.37
C ARG A 219 -2.77 3.60 10.78
N ASN A 220 -1.67 3.44 10.06
CA ASN A 220 -0.61 2.48 10.35
C ASN A 220 0.33 3.03 11.43
N SER A 221 0.70 2.20 12.42
CA SER A 221 1.60 2.52 13.54
C SER A 221 2.97 3.07 13.10
N THR A 222 3.40 2.73 11.88
CA THR A 222 4.65 3.18 11.25
C THR A 222 4.53 4.56 10.59
N ILE A 223 3.39 4.83 9.95
CA ILE A 223 3.11 6.09 9.22
C ILE A 223 2.90 7.26 10.18
N ALA A 224 2.39 6.99 11.39
CA ALA A 224 2.28 7.93 12.51
C ALA A 224 3.54 8.79 12.75
N ASN A 225 4.73 8.24 12.49
CA ASN A 225 6.03 8.90 12.66
C ASN A 225 6.54 9.67 11.42
N SER A 226 5.69 9.87 10.40
CA SER A 226 6.02 10.57 9.15
C SER A 226 5.11 11.76 8.81
N LEU A 227 4.11 12.05 9.65
CA LEU A 227 3.20 13.20 9.54
C LEU A 227 3.57 14.36 10.50
N HIS A 228 4.86 14.47 10.83
CA HIS A 228 5.47 15.46 11.74
C HIS A 228 6.56 16.25 11.02
#